data_AF-A0A0V0IMI7-F1
#
_entry.id   AF-A0A0V0IMI7-F1
#
_cell.length_a   1.000
_cell.length_b   1.000
_cell.length_c   1.000
_cell.angle_alpha   90.00
_cell.angle_beta   90.00
_cell.angle_gamma   90.00
#
_symmetry.space_group_name_H-M   'P 1'
#
loop_
_entity.id
_entity.type
_entity.pdbx_description
1 polymer ?
#
loop_
_entity_poly.entity_id
_entity_poly.type
_entity_poly.pdbx_seq_one_letter_code
_entity_poly.pdbx_strand_id
1 'polypeptide(L)'
;MTKQNFPNNSTVAPLPVPTTCGNCNVEERWFLHNVRHRGLYRRLCTNCVLRLHIQSFCPTCLLVYNPTPPPNAASNGLVSCFKCYSYSHNSCVGVNPSHPYHCPLCVNPNTPLFSLKKGREVGLGNEESRVVDMKAAKVLLAAAKIAAGTVTKAALAARVEAERRAKEAAFTRKRAREALEHVAYLTARNKLKKKDGLQFPSNGPGLGYGNGINRGIINALVWWLQLCHWRRRMS
;
A
#
# COMPACT_ATOMS: atom_id res chain seq x y z
N MET A 1 -7.80 -0.20 46.60
CA MET A 1 -8.36 0.17 45.28
C MET A 1 -8.04 1.65 45.03
N THR A 2 -6.91 1.93 44.39
CA THR A 2 -6.47 3.30 44.07
C THR A 2 -6.94 3.67 42.66
N LYS A 3 -7.85 4.64 42.57
CA LYS A 3 -8.30 5.22 41.29
C LYS A 3 -7.17 6.07 40.71
N GLN A 4 -6.56 5.62 39.62
CA GLN A 4 -5.65 6.44 38.83
C GLN A 4 -6.50 7.27 37.85
N ASN A 5 -6.49 8.59 38.03
CA ASN A 5 -7.03 9.55 37.07
C ASN A 5 -6.03 9.69 35.92
N PHE A 6 -6.45 9.31 34.71
CA PHE A 6 -5.72 9.63 33.49
C PHE A 6 -6.13 11.03 33.00
N PRO A 7 -5.19 11.97 32.80
CA PRO A 7 -5.51 13.26 32.21
C PRO A 7 -5.77 13.08 30.71
N ASN A 8 -7.06 13.03 30.36
CA ASN A 8 -7.53 13.08 28.98
C ASN A 8 -7.64 14.55 28.54
N ASN A 9 -6.59 15.14 27.97
CA ASN A 9 -6.75 16.14 26.91
C ASN A 9 -5.43 16.43 26.19
N SER A 10 -5.09 15.64 25.16
CA SER A 10 -4.18 16.12 24.13
C SER A 10 -5.02 16.61 22.97
N THR A 11 -5.39 17.89 23.00
CA THR A 11 -5.89 18.59 21.82
C THR A 11 -4.73 18.70 20.83
N VAL A 12 -4.56 17.67 20.00
CA VAL A 12 -3.65 17.72 18.85
C VAL A 12 -4.23 18.76 17.89
N ALA A 13 -3.58 19.91 17.77
CA ALA A 13 -3.91 20.91 16.76
C ALA A 13 -4.02 20.19 15.39
N PRO A 14 -5.07 20.44 14.59
CA PRO A 14 -5.21 19.78 13.29
C PRO A 14 -3.97 20.08 12.46
N LEU A 15 -3.20 19.04 12.13
CA LEU A 15 -2.10 19.18 11.17
C LEU A 15 -2.67 19.81 9.89
N PRO A 16 -1.97 20.79 9.28
CA PRO A 16 -2.45 21.47 8.09
C PRO A 16 -2.71 20.41 7.02
N VAL A 17 -3.99 20.26 6.67
CA VAL A 17 -4.43 19.31 5.66
C VAL A 17 -3.80 19.76 4.34
N PRO A 18 -2.97 18.93 3.68
CA PRO A 18 -2.36 19.33 2.41
C PRO A 18 -3.45 19.70 1.42
N THR A 19 -3.48 20.98 1.03
CA THR A 19 -4.42 21.56 0.07
C THR A 19 -3.88 21.54 -1.36
N THR A 20 -2.71 20.96 -1.59
CA THR A 20 -2.06 20.92 -2.91
C THR A 20 -2.07 19.52 -3.49
N CYS A 21 -2.25 19.43 -4.81
CA CYS A 21 -2.13 18.18 -5.54
C CYS A 21 -0.66 17.72 -5.59
N GLY A 22 -0.37 16.51 -5.12
CA GLY A 22 0.98 15.91 -5.14
C GLY A 22 1.48 15.45 -6.53
N ASN A 23 0.90 15.97 -7.61
CA ASN A 23 1.36 15.73 -8.98
C ASN A 23 1.52 17.03 -9.77
N CYS A 24 0.49 17.90 -9.78
CA CYS A 24 0.53 19.16 -10.51
C CYS A 24 0.74 20.40 -9.62
N ASN A 25 0.85 20.23 -8.29
CA ASN A 25 1.02 21.30 -7.30
C ASN A 25 -0.08 22.37 -7.27
N VAL A 26 -1.17 22.20 -8.04
CA VAL A 26 -2.34 23.08 -8.00
C VAL A 26 -2.99 23.01 -6.62
N GLU A 27 -3.29 24.18 -6.06
CA GLU A 27 -4.08 24.30 -4.84
C GLU A 27 -5.53 23.89 -5.11
N GLU A 28 -5.99 22.85 -4.42
CA GLU A 28 -7.35 22.36 -4.45
C GLU A 28 -7.78 22.06 -3.01
N ARG A 29 -8.66 22.90 -2.48
CA ARG A 29 -9.09 22.79 -1.08
C ARG A 29 -10.11 21.70 -0.85
N TRP A 30 -10.90 21.33 -1.86
CA TRP A 30 -12.12 20.54 -1.64
C TRP A 30 -12.09 19.13 -2.24
N PHE A 31 -11.38 18.92 -3.36
CA PHE A 31 -11.46 17.66 -4.11
C PHE A 31 -10.10 16.99 -4.34
N LEU A 32 -9.40 16.74 -3.24
CA LEU A 32 -8.21 15.88 -3.24
C LEU A 32 -8.59 14.44 -2.90
N HIS A 33 -8.11 13.52 -3.73
CA HIS A 33 -8.36 12.09 -3.61
C HIS A 33 -7.10 11.39 -3.08
N ASN A 34 -7.27 10.48 -2.12
CA ASN A 34 -6.17 9.61 -1.69
C ASN A 34 -6.06 8.45 -2.69
N VAL A 35 -4.90 8.32 -3.33
CA VAL A 35 -4.65 7.33 -4.37
C VAL A 35 -3.35 6.61 -4.07
N ARG A 36 -3.32 5.30 -4.29
CA ARG A 36 -2.06 4.56 -4.36
C ARG A 36 -1.62 4.42 -5.82
N HIS A 37 -0.52 5.06 -6.18
CA HIS A 37 0.02 5.05 -7.54
C HIS A 37 1.51 4.71 -7.50
N ARG A 38 1.93 3.70 -8.28
CA ARG A 38 3.31 3.17 -8.32
C ARG A 38 3.90 2.86 -6.93
N GLY A 39 3.08 2.26 -6.07
CA GLY A 39 3.49 1.86 -4.71
C GLY A 39 3.37 2.95 -3.64
N LEU A 40 3.28 4.22 -4.04
CA LEU A 40 3.22 5.37 -3.13
C LEU A 40 1.79 5.86 -2.92
N TYR A 41 1.47 6.28 -1.69
CA TYR A 41 0.24 7.00 -1.40
C TYR A 41 0.43 8.48 -1.68
N ARG A 42 -0.46 9.07 -2.48
CA ARG A 42 -0.44 10.49 -2.84
C ARG A 42 -1.84 11.07 -2.78
N ARG A 43 -1.93 12.36 -2.51
CA ARG A 43 -3.15 13.16 -2.67
C ARG A 43 -3.16 13.82 -4.03
N LEU A 44 -4.18 13.56 -4.83
CA LEU A 44 -4.28 14.01 -6.21
C LEU A 44 -5.58 14.76 -6.42
N CYS A 45 -5.55 15.86 -7.18
CA CYS A 45 -6.78 16.50 -7.64
C CYS A 45 -7.52 15.61 -8.64
N THR A 46 -8.83 15.82 -8.80
CA THR A 46 -9.70 15.08 -9.73
C THR A 46 -9.10 14.93 -11.13
N ASN A 47 -8.53 15.99 -11.69
CA ASN A 47 -7.86 15.96 -13.01
C ASN A 47 -6.67 14.99 -13.05
N CYS A 48 -5.83 14.99 -12.02
CA CYS A 48 -4.67 14.12 -11.95
C CYS A 48 -5.05 12.66 -11.75
N VAL A 49 -6.10 12.37 -10.97
CA VAL A 49 -6.62 11.00 -10.83
C VAL A 49 -7.02 10.45 -12.20
N LEU A 50 -7.81 11.19 -12.97
CA LEU A 50 -8.29 10.73 -14.27
C LEU A 50 -7.15 10.58 -15.29
N ARG A 51 -6.17 11.50 -15.30
CA ARG A 51 -5.03 11.44 -16.22
C ARG A 51 -4.00 10.36 -15.88
N LEU A 52 -3.83 10.01 -14.62
CA LEU A 52 -2.94 8.91 -14.21
C LEU A 52 -3.61 7.53 -14.35
N HIS A 53 -4.94 7.50 -14.46
CA HIS A 53 -5.73 6.28 -14.52
C HIS A 53 -6.63 6.22 -15.78
N ILE A 54 -6.10 6.64 -16.93
CA ILE A 54 -6.83 6.74 -18.22
C ILE A 54 -7.42 5.42 -18.73
N GLN A 55 -6.93 4.27 -18.25
CA GLN A 55 -7.44 2.94 -18.62
C GLN A 55 -8.52 2.42 -17.65
N SER A 56 -8.85 3.17 -16.59
CA SER A 56 -9.79 2.72 -15.56
C SER A 56 -11.23 3.14 -15.82
N PHE A 57 -11.50 3.93 -16.86
CA PHE A 57 -12.83 4.45 -17.16
C PHE A 57 -12.99 4.76 -18.65
N CYS A 58 -14.24 4.88 -19.12
CA CYS A 58 -14.56 5.37 -20.46
C CYS A 58 -14.47 6.92 -20.51
N PRO A 59 -13.59 7.53 -21.33
CA PRO A 59 -13.46 8.98 -21.47
C PRO A 59 -14.73 9.75 -21.86
N THR A 60 -15.67 9.11 -22.54
CA THR A 60 -16.91 9.75 -23.01
C THR A 60 -18.00 9.76 -21.93
N CYS A 61 -18.31 8.59 -21.35
CA CYS A 61 -19.42 8.46 -20.39
C CYS A 61 -18.99 8.50 -18.92
N LEU A 62 -17.68 8.49 -18.65
CA LEU A 62 -17.08 8.52 -17.31
C LEU A 62 -17.43 7.30 -16.44
N LEU A 63 -17.92 6.22 -17.05
CA LEU A 63 -18.13 4.95 -16.36
C LEU A 63 -16.77 4.32 -16.03
N VAL A 64 -16.53 4.06 -14.74
CA VAL A 64 -15.35 3.34 -14.26
C VAL A 64 -15.56 1.85 -14.48
N TYR A 65 -14.56 1.18 -15.05
CA TYR A 65 -14.60 -0.26 -15.27
C TYR A 65 -14.56 -0.98 -13.93
N ASN A 66 -15.53 -1.87 -13.68
CA ASN A 66 -15.58 -2.61 -12.43
C ASN A 66 -14.35 -3.53 -12.30
N PRO A 67 -13.70 -3.57 -11.13
CA PRO A 67 -12.58 -4.48 -10.86
C PRO A 67 -13.01 -5.94 -10.71
N THR A 68 -14.30 -6.26 -10.79
CA THR A 68 -14.86 -7.61 -10.75
C THR A 68 -15.44 -7.92 -12.13
N PRO A 69 -14.89 -8.88 -12.88
CA PRO A 69 -15.55 -9.31 -14.10
C PRO A 69 -16.78 -10.14 -13.74
N PRO A 70 -17.99 -9.83 -14.26
CA PRO A 70 -18.93 -10.88 -14.58
C PRO A 70 -18.23 -11.82 -15.58
N PRO A 71 -18.41 -13.15 -15.50
CA PRO A 71 -17.71 -14.13 -16.35
C PRO A 71 -17.87 -13.92 -17.87
N ASN A 72 -18.78 -13.02 -18.27
CA ASN A 72 -19.23 -12.84 -19.66
C ASN A 72 -18.84 -11.47 -20.24
N ALA A 73 -18.13 -10.62 -19.48
CA ALA A 73 -17.71 -9.28 -19.92
C ALA A 73 -16.38 -9.31 -20.71
N ALA A 74 -16.03 -10.42 -21.34
CA ALA A 74 -14.82 -10.54 -22.17
C ALA A 74 -15.12 -10.43 -23.69
N SER A 75 -16.38 -10.16 -24.06
CA SER A 75 -16.81 -9.94 -25.45
C SER A 75 -16.99 -8.45 -25.80
N ASN A 76 -16.53 -7.55 -24.91
CA ASN A 76 -17.04 -6.19 -24.80
C ASN A 76 -16.69 -5.31 -26.00
N GLY A 77 -17.72 -4.71 -26.60
CA GLY A 77 -17.60 -3.60 -27.56
C GLY A 77 -16.92 -2.39 -26.94
N LEU A 78 -15.61 -2.47 -26.79
CA LEU A 78 -14.69 -1.40 -26.39
C LEU A 78 -13.76 -1.10 -27.56
N VAL A 79 -13.48 0.17 -27.79
CA VAL A 79 -12.55 0.67 -28.79
C VAL A 79 -11.37 1.28 -28.05
N SER A 80 -10.15 0.94 -28.46
CA SER A 80 -8.92 1.44 -27.87
C SER A 80 -8.43 2.70 -28.58
N CYS A 81 -8.04 3.72 -27.82
CA CYS A 81 -7.41 4.91 -28.38
C CYS A 81 -5.97 4.59 -28.83
N PHE A 82 -5.62 5.00 -30.04
CA PHE A 82 -4.29 4.77 -30.61
C PHE A 82 -3.15 5.45 -29.86
N LYS A 83 -3.40 6.62 -29.26
CA LYS A 83 -2.36 7.43 -28.60
C LYS A 83 -2.11 7.06 -27.13
N CYS A 84 -3.17 6.82 -26.36
CA CYS A 84 -3.06 6.62 -24.91
C CYS A 84 -3.59 5.27 -24.42
N TYR A 85 -4.06 4.41 -25.34
CA TYR A 85 -4.60 3.09 -25.04
C TYR A 85 -5.75 3.10 -24.01
N SER A 86 -6.45 4.23 -23.84
CA SER A 86 -7.71 4.28 -23.09
C SER A 86 -8.81 3.54 -23.84
N TYR A 87 -9.68 2.84 -23.13
CA TYR A 87 -10.84 2.18 -23.71
C TYR A 87 -12.06 3.09 -23.69
N SER A 88 -12.88 3.03 -24.72
CA SER A 88 -14.20 3.67 -24.80
C SER A 88 -15.22 2.65 -25.24
N HIS A 89 -16.46 2.68 -24.74
CA HIS A 89 -17.52 1.80 -25.27
C HIS A 89 -17.77 2.11 -26.74
N ASN A 90 -18.09 1.10 -27.55
CA ASN A 90 -18.40 1.25 -28.97
C ASN A 90 -19.56 2.25 -29.17
N SER A 91 -20.60 2.15 -28.33
CA SER A 91 -21.70 3.12 -28.27
C SER A 91 -21.29 4.55 -27.87
N CYS A 92 -20.11 4.73 -27.27
CA CYS A 92 -19.56 6.02 -26.86
C CYS A 92 -18.63 6.66 -27.90
N VAL A 93 -18.30 5.97 -29.00
CA VAL A 93 -17.41 6.50 -30.05
C VAL A 93 -18.19 7.12 -31.22
N GLY A 94 -19.49 6.82 -31.33
CA GLY A 94 -20.32 7.21 -32.46
C GLY A 94 -20.25 6.19 -33.60
N VAL A 95 -21.12 6.37 -34.60
CA VAL A 95 -21.35 5.39 -35.68
C VAL A 95 -20.16 5.31 -36.66
N ASN A 96 -19.36 6.38 -36.78
CA ASN A 96 -18.20 6.46 -37.67
C ASN A 96 -17.00 7.07 -36.93
N PRO A 97 -16.29 6.30 -36.10
CA PRO A 97 -15.12 6.80 -35.40
C PRO A 97 -14.00 7.16 -36.39
N SER A 98 -13.14 8.12 -36.03
CA SER A 98 -11.91 8.34 -36.79
C SER A 98 -11.04 7.08 -36.76
N HIS A 99 -10.38 6.79 -37.87
CA HIS A 99 -9.43 5.68 -37.99
C HIS A 99 -8.04 6.25 -38.32
N PRO A 100 -7.05 6.15 -37.40
CA PRO A 100 -7.10 5.50 -36.10
C PRO A 100 -7.87 6.32 -35.04
N TYR A 101 -8.51 5.61 -34.09
CA TYR A 101 -9.38 6.24 -33.07
C TYR A 101 -8.58 7.03 -32.02
N HIS A 102 -9.01 8.27 -31.80
CA HIS A 102 -8.49 9.16 -30.75
C HIS A 102 -9.58 9.49 -29.74
N CYS A 103 -9.35 9.19 -28.45
CA CYS A 103 -10.31 9.51 -27.41
C CYS A 103 -10.40 11.03 -27.15
N PRO A 104 -11.49 11.52 -26.55
CA PRO A 104 -11.67 12.94 -26.21
C PRO A 104 -10.50 13.55 -25.42
N LEU A 105 -9.82 12.76 -24.59
CA LEU A 105 -8.66 13.21 -23.81
C LEU A 105 -7.42 13.46 -24.67
N CYS A 106 -7.27 12.69 -25.76
CA CYS A 106 -6.14 12.82 -26.68
C CYS A 106 -6.37 13.89 -27.73
N VAL A 107 -7.63 14.10 -28.13
CA VAL A 107 -8.02 15.18 -29.04
C VAL A 107 -7.81 16.54 -28.35
N ASN A 108 -8.18 16.66 -27.07
CA ASN A 108 -8.05 17.90 -26.30
C ASN A 108 -7.21 17.69 -25.02
N PRO A 109 -5.88 17.52 -25.14
CA PRO A 109 -5.04 17.15 -24.01
C PRO A 109 -4.89 18.25 -22.96
N ASN A 110 -5.02 19.53 -23.34
CA ASN A 110 -4.79 20.66 -22.44
C ASN A 110 -6.05 21.09 -21.68
N THR A 111 -7.22 20.57 -22.06
CA THR A 111 -8.49 20.95 -21.42
C THR A 111 -8.63 20.24 -20.07
N PRO A 112 -8.94 20.96 -18.97
CA PRO A 112 -9.23 20.33 -17.69
C PRO A 112 -10.51 19.49 -17.81
N LEU A 113 -10.48 18.27 -17.26
CA LEU A 113 -11.64 17.39 -17.21
C LEU A 113 -12.65 17.85 -16.15
N PHE A 114 -12.13 18.43 -15.08
CA PHE A 114 -12.87 18.94 -13.95
C PHE A 114 -12.56 20.42 -13.76
N SER A 115 -13.62 21.22 -13.77
CA SER A 115 -13.64 22.63 -13.39
C SER A 115 -15.01 22.95 -12.81
N LEU A 116 -15.07 23.61 -11.65
CA LEU A 116 -16.32 24.07 -11.08
C LEU A 116 -16.62 25.49 -11.53
N LYS A 117 -17.89 25.76 -11.83
CA LYS A 117 -18.36 27.11 -12.12
C LYS A 117 -18.45 27.89 -10.82
N LYS A 118 -18.05 29.15 -10.86
CA LYS A 118 -18.20 30.07 -9.72
C LYS A 118 -19.67 30.50 -9.58
N GLY A 119 -20.14 30.74 -8.37
CA GLY A 119 -21.53 31.12 -8.09
C GLY A 119 -22.00 32.31 -8.94
N ARG A 120 -21.13 33.30 -9.13
CA ARG A 120 -21.39 34.47 -9.99
C ARG A 120 -21.73 34.11 -11.45
N GLU A 121 -21.12 33.05 -11.99
CA GLU A 121 -21.33 32.61 -13.38
C GLU A 121 -22.70 31.95 -13.56
N VAL A 122 -23.34 31.59 -12.45
CA VAL A 122 -24.65 30.93 -12.40
C VAL A 122 -25.69 31.84 -11.72
N GLY A 123 -25.38 33.13 -11.54
CA GLY A 123 -26.30 34.12 -10.95
C GLY A 123 -26.49 34.01 -9.44
N LEU A 124 -25.67 33.22 -8.73
CA LEU A 124 -25.68 33.14 -7.26
C LEU A 124 -24.81 34.28 -6.70
N GLY A 125 -25.41 35.17 -5.90
CA GLY A 125 -24.78 36.38 -5.36
C GLY A 125 -23.64 36.18 -4.35
N ASN A 126 -23.10 34.95 -4.21
CA ASN A 126 -21.98 34.64 -3.34
C ASN A 126 -20.77 34.17 -4.17
N GLU A 127 -19.66 34.91 -4.12
CA GLU A 127 -18.44 34.60 -4.88
C GLU A 127 -17.71 33.32 -4.43
N GLU A 128 -17.91 32.88 -3.19
CA GLU A 128 -17.31 31.64 -2.66
C GLU A 128 -18.09 30.38 -3.02
N SER A 129 -19.34 30.54 -3.49
CA SER A 129 -20.16 29.42 -3.95
C SER A 129 -19.53 28.78 -5.19
N ARG A 130 -19.43 27.44 -5.22
CA ARG A 130 -19.12 26.68 -6.44
C ARG A 130 -20.28 25.75 -6.76
N VAL A 131 -20.67 25.72 -8.03
CA VAL A 131 -21.78 24.90 -8.50
C VAL A 131 -21.26 23.61 -9.12
N VAL A 132 -21.75 22.48 -8.62
CA VAL A 132 -21.50 21.15 -9.19
C VAL A 132 -22.59 20.84 -10.20
N ASP A 133 -22.29 20.96 -11.50
CA ASP A 133 -23.19 20.50 -12.55
C ASP A 133 -23.14 18.97 -12.71
N MET A 134 -24.08 18.40 -13.48
CA MET A 134 -24.16 16.95 -13.72
C MET A 134 -22.86 16.39 -14.33
N LYS A 135 -22.16 17.16 -15.17
CA LYS A 135 -20.88 16.74 -15.78
C LYS A 135 -19.80 16.66 -14.70
N ALA A 136 -19.64 17.71 -13.89
CA ALA A 136 -18.72 17.79 -12.77
C ALA A 136 -18.99 16.67 -11.76
N ALA A 137 -20.26 16.37 -11.46
CA ALA A 137 -20.65 15.26 -10.61
C ALA A 137 -20.18 13.90 -11.15
N LYS A 138 -20.38 13.62 -12.45
CA LYS A 138 -19.89 12.39 -13.09
C LYS A 138 -18.37 12.28 -13.05
N VAL A 139 -17.68 13.40 -13.31
CA VAL A 139 -16.20 13.47 -13.27
C VAL A 139 -15.67 13.21 -11.86
N LEU A 140 -16.29 13.82 -10.84
CA LEU A 140 -15.95 13.58 -9.43
C LEU A 140 -16.22 12.13 -9.02
N LEU A 141 -17.38 11.59 -9.38
CA LEU A 141 -17.74 10.21 -9.06
C LEU A 141 -16.77 9.21 -9.68
N ALA A 142 -16.36 9.45 -10.94
CA ALA A 142 -15.37 8.61 -11.61
C ALA A 142 -14.02 8.63 -10.89
N ALA A 143 -13.51 9.83 -10.56
CA ALA A 143 -12.26 9.97 -9.81
C ALA A 143 -12.34 9.32 -8.43
N ALA A 144 -13.44 9.51 -7.70
CA ALA A 144 -13.65 8.91 -6.38
C ALA A 144 -13.68 7.38 -6.43
N LYS A 145 -14.37 6.79 -7.42
CA LYS A 145 -14.39 5.33 -7.64
C LYS A 145 -13.00 4.77 -7.96
N ILE A 146 -12.23 5.46 -8.80
CA ILE A 146 -10.85 5.07 -9.11
C ILE A 146 -9.99 5.15 -7.85
N ALA A 147 -10.05 6.26 -7.11
CA ALA A 147 -9.30 6.46 -5.88
C ALA A 147 -9.60 5.36 -4.85
N ALA A 148 -10.88 5.13 -4.58
CA ALA A 148 -11.34 4.04 -3.72
C ALA A 148 -10.82 2.69 -4.20
N GLY A 149 -10.89 2.41 -5.50
CA GLY A 149 -10.35 1.18 -6.11
C GLY A 149 -8.85 0.99 -5.84
N THR A 150 -8.04 2.05 -5.98
CA THR A 150 -6.58 1.95 -5.72
C THR A 150 -6.26 1.70 -4.24
N VAL A 151 -6.97 2.38 -3.34
CA VAL A 151 -6.77 2.24 -1.89
C VAL A 151 -7.25 0.89 -1.40
N THR A 152 -8.41 0.41 -1.88
CA THR A 152 -8.93 -0.93 -1.55
C THR A 152 -7.98 -2.02 -2.02
N LYS A 153 -7.47 -1.95 -3.26
CA LYS A 153 -6.46 -2.90 -3.75
C LYS A 153 -5.20 -2.89 -2.89
N ALA A 154 -4.76 -1.71 -2.45
CA ALA A 154 -3.62 -1.57 -1.56
C ALA A 154 -3.86 -2.18 -0.19
N ALA A 155 -5.03 -1.92 0.40
CA ALA A 155 -5.42 -2.43 1.71
C ALA A 155 -5.51 -3.96 1.69
N LEU A 156 -6.09 -4.55 0.63
CA LEU A 156 -6.14 -6.00 0.45
C LEU A 156 -4.73 -6.60 0.34
N ALA A 157 -3.86 -6.01 -0.48
CA ALA A 157 -2.47 -6.47 -0.59
C ALA A 157 -1.72 -6.39 0.74
N ALA A 158 -1.91 -5.30 1.51
CA ALA A 158 -1.29 -5.12 2.82
C ALA A 158 -1.79 -6.17 3.84
N ARG A 159 -3.09 -6.49 3.82
CA ARG A 159 -3.67 -7.53 4.67
C ARG A 159 -3.09 -8.91 4.37
N VAL A 160 -3.05 -9.30 3.10
CA VAL A 160 -2.48 -10.58 2.66
C VAL A 160 -1.00 -10.69 3.07
N GLU A 161 -0.23 -9.62 2.88
CA GLU A 161 1.18 -9.59 3.27
C GLU A 161 1.37 -9.66 4.80
N ALA A 162 0.52 -8.97 5.56
CA ALA A 162 0.56 -9.03 7.03
C ALA A 162 0.25 -10.45 7.55
N GLU A 163 -0.75 -11.11 6.99
CA GLU A 163 -1.10 -12.50 7.33
C GLU A 163 0.04 -13.48 7.00
N ARG A 164 0.67 -13.32 5.83
CA ARG A 164 1.84 -14.12 5.44
C ARG A 164 2.99 -13.94 6.44
N ARG A 165 3.33 -12.69 6.78
CA ARG A 165 4.39 -12.39 7.76
C ARG A 165 4.07 -12.92 9.16
N ALA A 166 2.81 -12.88 9.58
CA ALA A 166 2.40 -13.43 10.87
C ALA A 166 2.62 -14.94 10.94
N LYS A 167 2.27 -15.68 9.86
CA LYS A 167 2.50 -17.13 9.77
C LYS A 167 3.99 -17.48 9.79
N GLU A 168 4.81 -16.75 9.03
CA GLU A 168 6.27 -16.94 9.01
C GLU A 168 6.91 -16.64 10.38
N ALA A 169 6.48 -15.57 11.04
CA ALA A 169 6.94 -15.22 12.38
C ALA A 169 6.55 -16.29 13.42
N ALA A 170 5.34 -16.85 13.33
CA ALA A 170 4.90 -17.92 14.22
C ALA A 170 5.73 -19.21 14.03
N PHE A 171 5.96 -19.61 12.78
CA PHE A 171 6.77 -20.79 12.46
C PHE A 171 8.22 -20.65 12.93
N THR A 172 8.84 -19.50 12.67
CA THR A 172 10.22 -19.23 13.12
C THR A 172 10.35 -19.20 14.64
N ARG A 173 9.37 -18.63 15.36
CA ARG A 173 9.32 -18.67 16.83
C ARG A 173 9.19 -20.09 17.37
N LYS A 174 8.35 -20.92 16.75
CA LYS A 174 8.20 -22.34 17.13
C LYS A 174 9.53 -23.08 16.98
N ARG A 175 10.17 -22.97 15.82
CA ARG A 175 11.47 -23.62 15.55
C ARG A 175 12.58 -23.15 16.49
N ALA A 176 12.62 -21.85 16.82
CA ALA A 176 13.58 -21.31 17.78
C ALA A 176 13.35 -21.88 19.19
N ARG A 177 12.09 -22.02 19.61
CA ARG A 177 11.73 -22.64 20.89
C ARG A 177 12.17 -24.11 20.95
N GLU A 178 11.86 -24.89 19.92
CA GLU A 178 12.26 -26.30 19.83
C GLU A 178 13.79 -26.47 19.89
N ALA A 179 14.53 -25.59 19.23
CA ALA A 179 15.99 -25.59 19.29
C ALA A 179 16.53 -25.30 20.70
N LEU A 180 15.93 -24.32 21.41
CA LEU A 180 16.30 -24.00 22.80
C LEU A 180 15.98 -25.16 23.76
N GLU A 181 14.81 -25.79 23.60
CA GLU A 181 14.41 -26.97 24.38
C GLU A 181 15.37 -28.15 24.15
N HIS A 182 15.80 -28.37 22.91
CA HIS A 182 16.78 -29.40 22.58
C HIS A 182 18.16 -29.12 23.23
N VAL A 183 18.62 -27.86 23.21
CA VAL A 183 19.87 -27.47 23.88
C VAL A 183 19.78 -27.65 25.40
N ALA A 184 18.64 -27.30 26.00
CA ALA A 184 18.40 -27.49 27.43
C ALA A 184 18.44 -28.99 27.80
N TYR A 185 17.78 -29.84 27.01
CA TYR A 185 17.79 -31.30 27.16
C TYR A 185 19.22 -31.86 27.09
N LEU A 186 19.98 -31.50 26.05
CA LEU A 186 21.37 -31.96 25.89
C LEU A 186 22.25 -31.53 27.06
N THR A 187 22.07 -30.30 27.55
CA THR A 187 22.81 -29.76 28.69
C THR A 187 22.52 -30.56 29.97
N ALA A 188 21.24 -30.86 30.25
CA ALA A 188 20.85 -31.69 31.39
C ALA A 188 21.44 -33.10 31.31
N ARG A 189 21.36 -33.74 30.13
CA ARG A 189 21.93 -35.08 29.89
C ARG A 189 23.44 -35.11 30.09
N ASN A 190 24.16 -34.08 29.62
CA ASN A 190 25.61 -33.99 29.80
C ASN A 190 26.02 -33.79 31.27
N LYS A 191 25.21 -33.08 32.07
CA LYS A 191 25.44 -32.94 33.52
C LYS A 191 25.28 -34.26 34.27
N LEU A 192 24.29 -35.09 33.89
CA LEU A 192 24.11 -36.42 34.48
C LEU A 192 25.30 -37.34 34.16
N LYS A 193 25.72 -37.41 32.89
CA LYS A 193 26.89 -38.23 32.48
C LYS A 193 28.19 -37.84 33.21
N LYS A 194 28.38 -36.56 33.53
CA LYS A 194 29.55 -36.11 34.32
C LYS A 194 29.50 -36.57 35.77
N LYS A 195 28.32 -36.75 36.36
CA LYS A 195 28.18 -37.30 37.73
C LYS A 195 28.46 -38.80 37.75
N ASP A 196 27.99 -39.53 36.75
CA ASP A 196 28.19 -40.98 36.66
C ASP A 196 29.65 -41.34 36.29
N GLY A 197 30.35 -40.46 35.54
CA GLY A 197 31.77 -40.61 35.22
C GLY A 197 32.74 -40.23 36.34
N LEU A 198 32.26 -39.70 37.47
CA LEU A 198 33.09 -39.34 38.64
C LEU A 198 33.17 -40.47 39.70
N GLN A 199 32.73 -41.69 39.36
CA GLN A 199 32.66 -42.82 40.29
C GLN A 199 33.63 -43.97 39.98
N PHE A 200 34.80 -43.66 39.41
CA PHE A 200 35.94 -44.58 39.39
C PHE A 200 37.22 -43.86 39.83
N PRO A 201 37.85 -44.23 40.96
CA PRO A 201 39.14 -43.67 41.33
C PRO A 201 40.21 -44.36 40.49
N SER A 202 40.76 -43.66 39.52
CA SER A 202 42.03 -44.07 38.90
C SER A 202 43.02 -42.92 39.05
N ASN A 203 43.98 -43.15 39.94
CA ASN A 203 45.16 -42.33 40.12
C ASN A 203 45.94 -42.25 38.82
N GLY A 204 46.26 -41.04 38.38
CA GLY A 204 47.18 -40.78 37.26
C GLY A 204 47.27 -39.29 36.96
N PRO A 205 48.45 -38.65 37.12
CA PRO A 205 48.61 -37.24 36.81
C PRO A 205 48.90 -37.06 35.32
N GLY A 206 48.19 -36.14 34.66
CA GLY A 206 48.55 -35.84 33.27
C GLY A 206 47.61 -34.94 32.50
N LEU A 207 48.09 -33.69 32.34
CA LEU A 207 47.94 -32.82 31.18
C LEU A 207 46.62 -32.05 31.03
N GLY A 208 46.76 -30.74 31.24
CA GLY A 208 45.73 -29.75 31.03
C GLY A 208 45.35 -29.59 29.56
N TYR A 209 44.09 -29.20 29.37
CA TYR A 209 43.60 -28.64 28.12
C TYR A 209 42.87 -27.34 28.42
N GLY A 210 43.41 -26.27 27.83
CA GLY A 210 42.89 -24.91 27.94
C GLY A 210 41.53 -24.74 27.29
N ASN A 211 40.76 -23.82 27.87
CA ASN A 211 39.44 -23.38 27.47
C ASN A 211 39.39 -22.87 26.01
N GLY A 212 38.72 -23.63 25.13
CA GLY A 212 38.28 -23.16 23.82
C GLY A 212 36.87 -22.56 23.88
N ILE A 213 36.77 -21.31 24.32
CA ILE A 213 35.51 -20.55 24.36
C ILE A 213 35.12 -20.06 22.95
N ASN A 214 33.91 -20.40 22.54
CA ASN A 214 32.99 -19.64 21.66
C ASN A 214 33.60 -18.83 20.49
N ARG A 215 33.81 -19.47 19.34
CA ARG A 215 33.89 -18.76 18.03
C ARG A 215 32.62 -18.90 17.16
N GLY A 216 31.70 -19.81 17.49
CA GLY A 216 30.49 -20.05 16.67
C GLY A 216 29.32 -19.09 16.94
N ILE A 217 29.17 -18.58 18.17
CA ILE A 217 28.00 -17.79 18.58
C ILE A 217 28.09 -16.32 18.13
N ILE A 218 29.31 -15.78 18.03
CA ILE A 218 29.52 -14.39 17.59
C ILE A 218 29.13 -14.22 16.12
N ASN A 219 29.40 -15.22 15.27
CA ASN A 219 29.04 -15.15 13.85
C ASN A 219 27.52 -15.16 13.61
N ALA A 220 26.72 -15.85 14.42
CA ALA A 220 25.27 -15.90 14.23
C ALA A 220 24.57 -14.57 14.60
N LEU A 221 25.07 -13.86 15.62
CA LEU A 221 24.55 -12.55 16.04
C LEU A 221 24.93 -11.44 15.05
N VAL A 222 26.14 -11.51 14.48
CA VAL A 222 26.59 -10.56 13.44
C VAL A 222 25.75 -10.72 12.17
N TRP A 223 25.46 -11.96 11.74
CA TRP A 223 24.57 -12.22 10.60
C TRP A 223 23.13 -11.74 10.86
N TRP A 224 22.60 -11.89 12.07
CA TRP A 224 21.28 -11.37 12.42
C TRP A 224 21.22 -9.84 12.39
N LEU A 225 22.24 -9.16 12.90
CA LEU A 225 22.33 -7.70 12.88
C LEU A 225 22.47 -7.16 11.45
N GLN A 226 23.25 -7.81 10.58
CA GLN A 226 23.36 -7.42 9.17
C GLN A 226 22.06 -7.68 8.38
N LEU A 227 21.33 -8.77 8.64
CA LEU A 227 20.03 -9.02 7.99
C LEU A 227 18.95 -8.03 8.44
N CYS A 228 18.95 -7.65 9.73
CA CYS A 228 18.06 -6.63 10.26
C CYS A 228 18.37 -5.23 9.72
N HIS A 229 19.65 -4.90 9.50
CA HIS A 229 20.07 -3.61 8.97
C HIS A 229 19.78 -3.48 7.46
N TRP A 230 19.86 -4.58 6.69
CA TRP A 230 19.53 -4.58 5.26
C TRP A 230 18.03 -4.39 5.01
N ARG A 231 17.17 -4.96 5.87
CA ARG A 231 15.71 -4.87 5.73
C ARG A 231 15.12 -3.49 6.07
N ARG A 232 15.88 -2.64 6.76
CA ARG A 232 15.47 -1.27 7.13
C ARG A 232 15.81 -0.22 6.06
N ARG A 233 16.58 -0.60 5.02
CA ARG A 233 17.05 0.30 3.94
C ARG A 233 16.25 0.19 2.63
N MET A 234 15.24 -0.69 2.57
CA MET A 234 14.36 -0.89 1.41
C MET A 234 12.87 -0.63 1.71
N SER A 235 12.55 0.17 2.72
CA SER A 235 11.18 0.67 2.98
C SER A 235 11.13 2.18 2.80
#